data_AF-A0A2X0PF29-F1
#
_entry.id   AF-A0A2X0PF29-F1
#
_cell.length_a   1.000
_cell.length_b   1.000
_cell.length_c   1.000
_cell.angle_alpha   90.00
_cell.angle_beta   90.00
_cell.angle_gamma   90.00
#
_symmetry.space_group_name_H-M   'P 1'
#
loop_
_entity.id
_entity.type
_entity.pdbx_description
1 polymer ?
#
loop_
_entity_poly.entity_id
_entity_poly.type
_entity_poly.pdbx_seq_one_letter_code
_entity_poly.pdbx_strand_id
1 'polypeptide(L)'
;MNHLHNDALKSLVVNKLNEGSELSIKYSFECEKEIAVLPKNVKLFDLVQIIEIVFDNAIEESEQLEKDQAEIKVMFYQEKAGELEFKILHRCK
;
A
#
# COMPACT_ATOMS: atom_id res chain seq x y z
N MET A 1 8.99 -5.82 3.33
CA MET A 1 8.93 -4.49 4.00
C MET A 1 10.30 -3.88 4.30
N ASN A 2 11.39 -4.65 4.32
CA ASN A 2 12.73 -4.13 4.65
C ASN A 2 13.30 -3.12 3.65
N HIS A 3 12.75 -3.08 2.43
CA HIS A 3 13.23 -2.24 1.33
C HIS A 3 12.52 -0.88 1.23
N LEU A 4 11.58 -0.55 2.13
CA LEU A 4 10.93 0.76 2.20
C LEU A 4 11.57 1.55 3.36
N HIS A 5 12.45 2.50 3.04
CA HIS A 5 13.29 3.21 4.03
C HIS A 5 12.67 4.52 4.54
N ASN A 6 11.38 4.72 4.32
CA ASN A 6 10.64 5.83 4.90
C ASN A 6 9.70 5.34 6.00
N ASP A 7 9.97 5.75 7.25
CA ASP A 7 9.24 5.24 8.42
C ASP A 7 7.75 5.59 8.39
N ALA A 8 7.37 6.75 7.84
CA ALA A 8 5.98 7.15 7.74
C ALA A 8 5.20 6.24 6.77
N LEU A 9 5.74 6.02 5.57
CA LEU A 9 5.13 5.11 4.59
C LEU A 9 5.12 3.66 5.11
N LYS A 10 6.19 3.23 5.77
CA LYS A 10 6.27 1.89 6.35
C LYS A 10 5.22 1.69 7.44
N SER A 11 5.07 2.67 8.34
CA SER A 11 4.07 2.61 9.41
C SER A 11 2.65 2.62 8.83
N LEU A 12 2.39 3.47 7.84
CA LEU A 12 1.10 3.50 7.13
C LEU A 12 0.76 2.13 6.55
N VAL A 13 1.67 1.54 5.78
CA VAL A 13 1.45 0.23 5.14
C VAL A 13 1.19 -0.84 6.19
N VAL A 14 1.99 -0.91 7.27
CA VAL A 14 1.77 -1.89 8.35
C VAL A 14 0.38 -1.74 8.96
N ASN A 15 -0.01 -0.51 9.27
CA ASN A 15 -1.30 -0.24 9.88
C ASN A 15 -2.45 -0.67 8.98
N LYS A 16 -2.40 -0.34 7.67
CA LYS A 16 -3.46 -0.70 6.72
C LYS A 16 -3.52 -2.19 6.41
N LEU A 17 -2.39 -2.89 6.36
CA LEU A 17 -2.39 -4.35 6.21
C LEU A 17 -2.96 -5.03 7.46
N ASN A 18 -2.66 -4.52 8.66
CA ASN A 18 -3.25 -5.04 9.90
C ASN A 18 -4.76 -4.79 9.95
N GLU A 19 -5.22 -3.60 9.59
CA GLU A 19 -6.64 -3.24 9.49
C GLU A 19 -7.40 -4.22 8.57
N GLY A 20 -6.89 -4.43 7.35
CA GLY A 20 -7.48 -5.43 6.43
C GLY A 20 -7.45 -6.85 6.99
N SER A 21 -6.38 -7.24 7.70
CA SER A 21 -6.26 -8.55 8.35
C SER A 21 -7.34 -8.78 9.42
N GLU A 22 -7.58 -7.77 10.27
CA GLU A 22 -8.61 -7.81 11.33
C GLU A 22 -10.02 -7.98 10.73
N LEU A 23 -10.24 -7.44 9.53
CA LEU A 23 -11.47 -7.59 8.75
C LEU A 23 -11.55 -8.92 7.97
N SER A 24 -10.57 -9.81 8.14
CA SER A 24 -10.46 -11.09 7.42
C SER A 24 -10.20 -10.95 5.90
N ILE A 25 -9.72 -9.80 5.44
CA ILE A 25 -9.36 -9.57 4.03
C ILE A 25 -7.95 -10.12 3.79
N LYS A 26 -7.78 -10.92 2.72
CA LYS A 26 -6.46 -11.45 2.34
C LYS A 26 -5.63 -10.34 1.70
N TYR A 27 -4.34 -10.29 2.04
CA TYR A 27 -3.42 -9.33 1.44
C TYR A 27 -2.09 -9.93 1.02
N SER A 28 -1.44 -9.28 0.06
CA SER A 28 -0.02 -9.47 -0.26
C SER A 28 0.70 -8.13 -0.35
N PHE A 29 1.95 -8.09 0.08
CA PHE A 29 2.80 -6.90 0.00
C PHE A 29 4.11 -7.22 -0.71
N GLU A 30 4.42 -6.46 -1.75
CA GLU A 30 5.63 -6.59 -2.56
C GLU A 30 6.39 -5.27 -2.60
N CYS A 31 7.70 -5.33 -2.34
CA CYS A 31 8.63 -4.22 -2.42
C CYS A 31 10.02 -4.82 -2.66
N GLU A 32 10.29 -5.21 -3.90
CA GLU A 32 11.50 -5.96 -4.22
C GLU A 32 12.75 -5.09 -4.27
N LYS A 33 12.64 -3.88 -4.81
CA LYS A 33 13.72 -2.90 -4.89
C LYS A 33 13.72 -1.98 -3.69
N GLU A 34 14.91 -1.50 -3.35
CA GLU A 34 15.10 -0.49 -2.31
C GLU A 34 14.50 0.86 -2.73
N ILE A 35 13.65 1.40 -1.86
CA ILE A 35 13.04 2.72 -1.99
C ILE A 35 13.75 3.64 -1.01
N ALA A 36 14.86 4.21 -1.48
CA ALA A 36 15.76 5.03 -0.66
C ALA A 36 15.49 6.54 -0.82
N VAL A 37 15.05 6.98 -2.01
CA VAL A 37 14.90 8.40 -2.34
C VAL A 37 13.49 8.67 -2.85
N LEU A 38 12.68 9.40 -2.08
CA LEU A 38 11.34 9.80 -2.48
C LEU A 38 11.33 10.99 -3.47
N PRO A 39 10.25 11.19 -4.23
CA PRO A 39 10.09 12.36 -5.10
C PRO A 39 10.16 13.68 -4.32
N LYS A 40 11.02 14.61 -4.78
CA LYS A 40 11.21 15.90 -4.11
C LYS A 40 10.11 16.92 -4.41
N ASN A 41 9.35 16.70 -5.49
CA ASN A 41 8.28 17.57 -5.94
C ASN A 41 6.94 17.27 -5.24
N VAL A 42 6.88 16.22 -4.41
CA VAL A 42 5.69 15.85 -3.63
C VAL A 42 6.06 15.86 -2.16
N LYS A 43 5.26 16.53 -1.33
CA LYS A 43 5.52 16.53 0.12
C LYS A 43 5.20 15.14 0.67
N LEU A 44 6.00 14.67 1.64
CA LEU A 44 5.78 13.37 2.28
C LEU A 44 4.36 13.24 2.85
N PHE A 45 3.83 14.29 3.46
CA PHE A 45 2.48 14.31 4.01
C PHE A 45 1.40 14.10 2.93
N ASP A 46 1.57 14.70 1.76
CA ASP A 46 0.63 14.56 0.65
C ASP A 46 0.72 13.13 0.08
N LEU A 47 1.94 12.58 -0.01
CA LEU A 47 2.15 11.20 -0.46
C LEU A 47 1.52 10.17 0.48
N VAL A 48 1.69 10.34 1.79
CA VAL A 48 1.09 9.49 2.83
C VAL A 48 -0.43 9.51 2.69
N GLN A 49 -1.05 10.70 2.60
CA GLN A 49 -2.50 10.81 2.45
C GLN A 49 -3.02 10.16 1.17
N ILE A 50 -2.35 10.37 0.03
CA ILE A 50 -2.78 9.77 -1.25
C ILE A 50 -2.77 8.23 -1.13
N ILE A 51 -1.71 7.67 -0.57
CA ILE A 51 -1.59 6.21 -0.40
C ILE A 51 -2.64 5.71 0.60
N GLU A 52 -2.87 6.42 1.70
CA GLU A 52 -3.87 6.09 2.72
C GLU A 52 -5.28 6.04 2.13
N ILE A 53 -5.68 7.07 1.37
CA ILE A 53 -6.99 7.11 0.68
C ILE A 53 -7.15 5.91 -0.26
N VAL A 54 -6.10 5.56 -1.00
CA VAL A 54 -6.16 4.43 -1.93
C VAL A 54 -6.25 3.09 -1.20
N PHE A 55 -5.61 2.95 -0.03
CA PHE A 55 -5.81 1.79 0.85
C PHE A 55 -7.23 1.70 1.38
N ASP A 56 -7.76 2.81 1.90
CA ASP A 56 -9.10 2.87 2.49
C ASP A 56 -10.14 2.49 1.44
N ASN A 57 -10.05 3.06 0.24
CA ASN A 57 -10.94 2.70 -0.86
C ASN A 57 -10.91 1.19 -1.17
N ALA A 58 -9.72 0.56 -1.16
CA ALA A 58 -9.59 -0.86 -1.45
C ALA A 58 -10.13 -1.74 -0.31
N ILE A 59 -9.95 -1.33 0.94
CA ILE A 59 -10.47 -2.04 2.12
C ILE A 59 -12.00 -1.92 2.15
N GLU A 60 -12.54 -0.71 2.03
CA GLU A 60 -13.99 -0.44 2.01
C GLU A 60 -14.69 -1.23 0.90
N GLU A 61 -14.12 -1.28 -0.30
CA GLU A 61 -14.68 -2.07 -1.40
C GLU A 61 -14.62 -3.58 -1.12
N SER A 62 -13.54 -4.05 -0.48
CA SER A 62 -13.37 -5.46 -0.11
C SER A 62 -14.35 -5.91 0.98
N GLU A 63 -14.74 -5.03 1.89
CA GLU A 63 -15.74 -5.33 2.93
C GLU A 63 -17.16 -5.58 2.36
N GLN A 64 -17.46 -5.03 1.18
CA GLN A 64 -18.74 -5.25 0.51
C GLN A 64 -18.84 -6.63 -0.18
N LEU A 65 -17.73 -7.35 -0.26
CA LEU A 65 -17.64 -8.68 -0.89
C LEU A 65 -17.68 -9.78 0.17
N GLU A 66 -18.03 -11.00 -0.24
CA GLU A 66 -17.89 -12.14 0.65
C GLU A 66 -16.41 -12.36 1.02
N LYS A 67 -16.14 -12.73 2.29
CA LYS A 67 -14.78 -12.78 2.87
C LYS A 67 -13.75 -13.60 2.07
N ASP A 68 -14.19 -14.57 1.30
CA ASP A 68 -13.31 -15.44 0.49
C ASP A 68 -13.08 -14.95 -0.94
N GLN A 69 -13.76 -13.87 -1.34
CA GLN A 69 -13.71 -13.32 -2.69
C GLN A 69 -12.77 -12.12 -2.81
N ALA A 70 -12.40 -11.45 -1.72
CA ALA A 70 -11.55 -10.26 -1.73
C ALA A 70 -10.07 -10.58 -1.43
N GLU A 71 -9.18 -10.09 -2.29
CA GLU A 71 -7.73 -10.07 -2.08
C GLU A 71 -7.16 -8.70 -2.49
N ILE A 72 -6.43 -8.06 -1.57
CA ILE A 72 -5.72 -6.80 -1.81
C ILE A 72 -4.24 -7.08 -2.05
N LYS A 73 -3.72 -6.73 -3.22
CA LYS A 73 -2.28 -6.80 -3.50
C LYS A 73 -1.67 -5.42 -3.55
N VAL A 74 -0.63 -5.23 -2.77
CA VAL A 74 0.07 -3.95 -2.65
C VAL A 74 1.48 -4.11 -3.19
N MET A 75 1.88 -3.19 -4.08
CA MET A 75 3.23 -3.14 -4.61
C MET A 75 3.80 -1.73 -4.50
N PHE A 76 5.03 -1.65 -4.01
CA PHE A 76 5.85 -0.46 -4.05
C PHE A 76 7.07 -0.71 -4.94
N TYR A 77 7.36 0.23 -5.82
CA TYR A 77 8.44 0.10 -6.79
C TYR A 77 9.13 1.44 -7.05
N GLN A 78 10.42 1.36 -7.39
CA GLN A 78 11.22 2.51 -7.79
C GLN A 78 12.12 2.10 -8.96
N GLU A 79 11.85 2.67 -10.15
CA GLU A 79 12.72 2.48 -11.32
C GLU A 79 13.97 3.37 -11.22
N LYS A 80 13.77 4.66 -10.91
CA LYS A 80 14.84 5.65 -10.75
C LYS A 80 14.75 6.34 -9.40
N ALA A 81 15.91 6.73 -8.86
CA ALA A 81 15.97 7.51 -7.63
C ALA A 81 15.15 8.81 -7.73
N GLY A 82 14.27 9.05 -6.76
CA GLY A 82 13.34 10.19 -6.78
C GLY A 82 12.05 9.95 -7.54
N GLU A 83 11.82 8.75 -8.08
CA GLU A 83 10.49 8.29 -8.53
C GLU A 83 9.89 7.35 -7.48
N LEU A 84 8.58 7.26 -7.42
CA LEU A 84 7.88 6.27 -6.61
C LEU A 84 6.66 5.79 -7.38
N GLU A 85 6.55 4.48 -7.55
CA GLU A 85 5.34 3.83 -8.04
C GLU A 85 4.69 3.06 -6.90
N PHE A 86 3.40 3.30 -6.72
CA PHE A 86 2.54 2.60 -5.78
C PHE A 86 1.38 2.00 -6.54
N LYS A 87 1.09 0.74 -6.28
CA LYS A 87 -0.01 0.02 -6.91
C LYS A 87 -0.79 -0.77 -5.88
N ILE A 88 -2.10 -0.59 -5.87
CA ILE A 88 -3.04 -1.47 -5.21
C ILE A 88 -3.85 -2.20 -6.28
N LEU A 89 -4.01 -3.50 -6.12
CA LEU A 89 -4.86 -4.32 -6.97
C LEU A 89 -5.88 -5.01 -6.09
N HIS A 90 -7.14 -4.73 -6.35
CA HIS A 90 -8.26 -5.47 -5.82
C HIS A 90 -8.55 -6.63 -6.78
N ARG A 91 -8.48 -7.87 -6.28
CA ARG A 91 -8.93 -9.04 -7.02
C ARG A 91 -10.20 -9.62 -6.40
N CYS A 92 -11.26 -9.66 -7.20
CA CYS A 92 -12.48 -10.39 -6.92
C CYS A 92 -12.40 -11.77 -7.60
N LYS A 93 -12.79 -12.84 -6.91
CA LYS A 93 -12.94 -14.18 -7.51
C LYS A 93 -14.34 -14.41 -8.05
#